data_AF-A0A3A8IDQ1-F1
#
_entry.id   AF-A0A3A8IDQ1-F1
#
_cell.length_a   1.000
_cell.length_b   1.000
_cell.length_c   1.000
_cell.angle_alpha   90.00
_cell.angle_beta   90.00
_cell.angle_gamma   90.00
#
_symmetry.space_group_name_H-M   'P 1'
#
loop_
_entity.id
_entity.type
_entity.pdbx_description
1 polymer ?
#
loop_
_entity_poly.entity_id
_entity_poly.type
_entity_poly.pdbx_seq_one_letter_code
_entity_poly.pdbx_strand_id
1 'polypeptide(L)'
;GVVGPLKEVRTAFGPDGAPLRIPVEMPEHRFLAAQPVELLTDVLADEAARAPAFGLDNALRLSFRVAAKTGTSRAHVDNWAAGFTRERTVAVWVGNFDGTPMRGVSGITGAGPVFARVMSLAMRGVRAAPLVDRSHFESAAICALSGERAGPNCPGLLKEVYLPGTAPRHDCTMHRSDGALDVGPAYLAWAQAEGLASASVSAEGRPGSRAGFILPADGDEFLVEPQLPEGAQAVPVRVMAPPGAKMLELRTEDGRRIELPPPFVTRLPAVAGERRLELWAPGGSEPLAVTRYRVR
;
A
#
# COMPACT_ATOMS: atom_id res chain seq x y z
N GLY A 1 6.65 -19.68 -0.97
CA GLY A 1 5.24 -19.92 -0.59
C GLY A 1 5.02 -21.24 0.11
N VAL A 2 6.09 -22.00 0.38
CA VAL A 2 6.06 -23.18 1.24
C VAL A 2 6.58 -22.74 2.60
N VAL A 3 5.90 -23.16 3.66
CA VAL A 3 6.28 -22.87 5.04
C VAL A 3 6.66 -24.20 5.68
N GLY A 4 7.83 -24.22 6.31
CA GLY A 4 8.34 -25.36 7.05
C GLY A 4 8.64 -24.97 8.50
N PRO A 5 8.88 -25.95 9.38
CA PRO A 5 9.18 -25.71 10.78
C PRO A 5 10.51 -24.97 10.94
N LEU A 6 10.58 -24.07 11.92
CA LEU A 6 11.86 -23.53 12.39
C LEU A 6 12.62 -24.66 13.09
N LYS A 7 13.85 -24.93 12.64
CA LYS A 7 14.71 -25.97 13.24
C LYS A 7 15.79 -25.32 14.09
N GLU A 8 15.48 -25.05 15.34
CA GLU A 8 16.43 -24.48 16.31
C GLU A 8 17.45 -25.52 16.79
N VAL A 9 17.01 -26.77 16.95
CA VAL A 9 17.83 -27.90 17.38
C VAL A 9 17.98 -28.89 16.22
N ARG A 10 19.22 -29.19 15.84
CA ARG A 10 19.52 -30.16 14.78
C ARG A 10 19.50 -31.60 15.29
N THR A 11 20.08 -31.83 16.47
CA THR A 11 20.18 -33.13 17.12
C THR A 11 20.32 -32.93 18.62
N ALA A 12 19.79 -33.86 19.40
CA ALA A 12 19.92 -33.90 20.85
C ALA A 12 20.13 -35.35 21.29
N PHE A 13 20.93 -35.56 22.33
CA PHE A 13 21.28 -36.89 22.84
C PHE A 13 21.08 -36.93 24.36
N GLY A 14 20.62 -38.07 24.86
CA GLY A 14 20.48 -38.35 26.28
C GLY A 14 21.83 -38.64 26.95
N PRO A 15 21.85 -38.80 28.29
CA PRO A 15 23.06 -39.12 29.04
C PRO A 15 23.72 -40.44 28.64
N ASP A 16 22.94 -41.37 28.08
CA ASP A 16 23.35 -42.67 27.55
C ASP A 16 23.82 -42.60 26.09
N GLY A 17 23.82 -41.41 25.48
CA GLY A 17 24.13 -41.22 24.06
C GLY A 17 22.96 -41.56 23.12
N ALA A 18 21.78 -41.93 23.62
CA ALA A 18 20.63 -42.22 22.79
C ALA A 18 20.07 -40.93 22.16
N PRO A 19 19.64 -40.94 20.87
CA PRO A 19 19.07 -39.76 20.24
C PRO A 19 17.72 -39.40 20.88
N LEU A 20 17.57 -38.13 21.26
CA LEU A 20 16.32 -37.59 21.77
C LEU A 20 15.41 -37.19 20.60
N ARG A 21 14.11 -37.48 20.74
CA ARG A 21 13.11 -37.03 19.78
C ARG A 21 12.95 -35.51 19.89
N ILE A 22 13.23 -34.81 18.80
CA ILE A 22 12.94 -33.38 18.67
C ILE A 22 11.53 -33.23 18.12
N PRO A 23 10.59 -32.58 18.84
CA PRO A 23 9.26 -32.31 18.32
C PRO A 23 9.33 -31.46 17.05
N VAL A 24 8.55 -31.86 16.04
CA VAL A 24 8.33 -31.03 14.85
C VAL A 24 7.03 -30.28 15.06
N GLU A 25 7.11 -28.96 15.21
CA GLU A 25 5.96 -28.11 15.53
C GLU A 25 4.90 -28.10 14.42
N MET A 26 5.33 -28.12 13.15
CA MET A 26 4.45 -28.23 12.00
C MET A 26 5.11 -28.99 10.82
N PRO A 27 4.33 -29.75 10.04
CA PRO A 27 4.80 -30.27 8.77
C PRO A 27 4.99 -29.15 7.75
N GLU A 28 5.91 -29.37 6.81
CA GLU A 28 6.05 -28.49 5.66
C GLU A 28 4.78 -28.52 4.81
N HIS A 29 4.26 -27.35 4.45
CA HIS A 29 3.09 -27.25 3.60
C HIS A 29 3.12 -25.99 2.73
N ARG A 30 2.41 -26.04 1.60
CA ARG A 30 2.25 -24.89 0.71
C ARG A 30 1.18 -23.96 1.25
N PHE A 31 1.59 -22.79 1.75
CA PHE A 31 0.70 -21.74 2.22
C PHE A 31 0.18 -20.86 1.08
N LEU A 32 1.02 -20.59 0.07
CA LEU A 32 0.66 -19.78 -1.10
C LEU A 32 1.08 -20.47 -2.41
N ALA A 33 0.30 -20.24 -3.46
CA ALA A 33 0.61 -20.66 -4.82
C ALA A 33 1.98 -20.11 -5.27
N ALA A 34 2.71 -20.87 -6.09
CA ALA A 34 4.07 -20.52 -6.46
C ALA A 34 4.16 -19.24 -7.30
N GLN A 35 3.32 -19.11 -8.34
CA GLN A 35 3.42 -18.00 -9.30
C GLN A 35 3.13 -16.63 -8.66
N PRO A 36 2.07 -16.43 -7.83
CA PRO A 36 1.88 -15.16 -7.14
C PRO A 36 3.02 -14.81 -6.17
N VAL A 37 3.63 -15.82 -5.52
CA VAL A 37 4.79 -15.58 -4.64
C VAL A 37 6.02 -15.18 -5.44
N GLU A 38 6.23 -15.77 -6.62
CA GLU A 38 7.32 -15.38 -7.51
C GLU A 38 7.15 -13.92 -7.99
N LEU A 39 5.93 -13.53 -8.39
CA LEU A 39 5.64 -12.15 -8.77
C LEU A 39 5.82 -11.19 -7.60
N LEU A 40 5.34 -11.55 -6.40
CA LEU A 40 5.56 -10.76 -5.19
C LEU A 40 7.06 -10.65 -4.85
N THR A 41 7.84 -11.71 -5.06
CA THR A 41 9.29 -11.69 -4.85
C THR A 41 9.95 -10.74 -5.84
N ASP A 42 9.45 -10.65 -7.08
CA ASP A 42 9.93 -9.70 -8.09
C ASP A 42 9.71 -8.25 -7.66
N VAL A 43 8.48 -7.92 -7.28
CA VAL A 43 8.11 -6.61 -6.74
C VAL A 43 8.97 -6.27 -5.51
N LEU A 44 9.10 -7.22 -4.59
CA LEU A 44 9.90 -7.04 -3.40
C LEU A 44 11.38 -6.98 -3.70
N ALA A 45 11.90 -7.40 -4.85
CA ALA A 45 13.32 -7.36 -5.19
C ALA A 45 13.67 -6.19 -6.12
N ASP A 46 12.70 -5.34 -6.47
CA ASP A 46 12.89 -4.19 -7.35
C ASP A 46 13.53 -3.01 -6.59
N GLU A 47 14.78 -2.69 -6.92
CA GLU A 47 15.49 -1.55 -6.34
C GLU A 47 14.98 -0.20 -6.86
N ALA A 48 14.58 -0.14 -8.13
CA ALA A 48 14.08 1.09 -8.75
C ALA A 48 12.73 1.47 -8.16
N ALA A 49 11.86 0.49 -7.90
CA ALA A 49 10.57 0.71 -7.24
C ALA A 49 10.69 1.28 -5.83
N ARG A 50 11.80 1.01 -5.13
CA ARG A 50 12.06 1.52 -3.77
C ARG A 50 12.75 2.88 -3.75
N ALA A 51 13.46 3.24 -4.81
CA ALA A 51 14.29 4.44 -4.85
C ALA A 51 13.54 5.75 -4.54
N PRO A 52 12.28 5.96 -4.98
CA PRO A 52 11.54 7.17 -4.62
C PRO A 52 11.34 7.37 -3.11
N ALA A 53 11.24 6.27 -2.36
CA ALA A 53 11.02 6.32 -0.91
C ALA A 53 12.34 6.35 -0.12
N PHE A 54 13.39 5.67 -0.59
CA PHE A 54 14.61 5.45 0.20
C PHE A 54 15.87 6.07 -0.38
N GLY A 55 15.79 6.63 -1.60
CA GLY A 55 16.96 7.00 -2.39
C GLY A 55 17.61 5.80 -3.08
N LEU A 56 18.51 6.10 -4.02
CA LEU A 56 19.22 5.08 -4.81
C LEU A 56 20.23 4.29 -3.98
N ASP A 57 20.83 4.90 -2.96
CA ASP A 57 21.78 4.27 -2.06
C ASP A 57 21.14 4.14 -0.67
N ASN A 58 20.59 2.97 -0.38
CA ASN A 58 19.83 2.71 0.84
C ASN A 58 20.22 1.35 1.44
N ALA A 59 19.81 1.13 2.70
CA ALA A 59 20.20 -0.05 3.46
C ALA A 59 19.69 -1.40 2.90
N LEU A 60 18.81 -1.41 1.89
CA LEU A 60 18.37 -2.63 1.22
C LEU A 60 19.12 -2.88 -0.10
N ARG A 61 20.00 -1.97 -0.54
CA ARG A 61 20.87 -2.14 -1.70
C ARG A 61 22.14 -2.88 -1.26
N LEU A 62 22.19 -4.17 -1.56
CA LEU A 62 23.33 -5.04 -1.25
C LEU A 62 24.11 -5.37 -2.53
N SER A 63 25.28 -5.98 -2.40
CA SER A 63 26.08 -6.45 -3.55
C SER A 63 25.46 -7.64 -4.29
N PHE A 64 24.26 -8.07 -3.87
CA PHE A 64 23.44 -9.12 -4.46
C PHE A 64 21.97 -8.75 -4.30
N ARG A 65 21.13 -9.30 -5.18
CA ARG A 65 19.69 -9.02 -5.17
C ARG A 65 19.04 -9.59 -3.90
N VAL A 66 18.17 -8.79 -3.27
CA VAL A 66 17.43 -9.19 -2.07
C VAL A 66 15.97 -8.74 -2.18
N ALA A 67 15.04 -9.68 -1.96
CA ALA A 67 13.64 -9.36 -1.79
C ALA A 67 13.43 -8.90 -0.34
N ALA A 68 12.93 -7.68 -0.13
CA ALA A 68 12.89 -7.09 1.21
C ALA A 68 11.78 -6.05 1.37
N LYS A 69 11.36 -5.85 2.62
CA LYS A 69 10.33 -4.92 3.02
C LYS A 69 10.70 -4.30 4.38
N THR A 70 10.42 -3.00 4.51
CA THR A 70 10.51 -2.27 5.78
C THR A 70 9.12 -2.05 6.39
N GLY A 71 9.08 -1.90 7.71
CA GLY A 71 7.90 -1.50 8.46
C GLY A 71 8.26 -0.47 9.54
N THR A 72 7.37 0.49 9.77
CA THR A 72 7.43 1.44 10.89
C THR A 72 6.04 1.55 11.47
N SER A 73 5.90 1.34 12.78
CA SER A 73 4.61 1.49 13.46
C SER A 73 4.20 2.97 13.56
N ARG A 74 2.88 3.25 13.64
CA ARG A 74 2.32 4.62 13.65
C ARG A 74 2.82 5.48 14.83
N ALA A 75 3.36 4.87 15.88
CA ALA A 75 3.93 5.56 17.05
C ALA A 75 5.48 5.56 17.07
N HIS A 76 6.14 5.09 16.01
CA HIS A 76 7.60 4.96 15.93
C HIS A 76 8.22 4.11 17.05
N VAL A 77 7.47 3.14 17.58
CA VAL A 77 7.93 2.21 18.64
C VAL A 77 8.58 0.96 18.06
N ASP A 78 8.24 0.61 16.81
CA ASP A 78 8.80 -0.53 16.09
C ASP A 78 9.33 -0.11 14.72
N ASN A 79 10.55 -0.55 14.45
CA ASN A 79 11.15 -0.54 13.12
C ASN A 79 11.49 -1.97 12.71
N TRP A 80 11.03 -2.36 11.52
CA TRP A 80 11.29 -3.67 10.95
C TRP A 80 12.00 -3.54 9.61
N ALA A 81 12.94 -4.46 9.38
CA ALA A 81 13.48 -4.76 8.07
C ALA A 81 13.56 -6.29 7.91
N ALA A 82 12.79 -6.82 6.97
CA ALA A 82 12.77 -8.25 6.69
C ALA A 82 13.01 -8.48 5.20
N GLY A 83 13.78 -9.52 4.88
CA GLY A 83 14.11 -9.85 3.52
C GLY A 83 14.84 -11.17 3.37
N PHE A 84 14.97 -11.62 2.13
CA PHE A 84 15.51 -12.92 1.81
C PHE A 84 16.23 -12.94 0.46
N THR A 85 17.20 -13.84 0.38
CA THR A 85 17.75 -14.43 -0.85
C THR A 85 17.14 -15.84 -1.03
N ARG A 86 17.57 -16.62 -2.03
CA ARG A 86 17.15 -18.03 -2.09
C ARG A 86 17.74 -18.87 -0.95
N GLU A 87 18.85 -18.41 -0.37
CA GLU A 87 19.64 -19.16 0.59
C GLU A 87 19.39 -18.75 2.04
N ARG A 88 19.00 -17.49 2.29
CA ARG A 88 18.91 -16.92 3.63
C ARG A 88 17.69 -16.02 3.75
N THR A 89 17.03 -16.08 4.90
CA THR A 89 16.02 -15.12 5.35
C THR A 89 16.55 -14.40 6.58
N VAL A 90 16.44 -13.08 6.61
CA VAL A 90 16.80 -12.25 7.75
C VAL A 90 15.63 -11.33 8.06
N ALA A 91 15.26 -11.27 9.33
CA ALA A 91 14.30 -10.30 9.86
C ALA A 91 14.94 -9.60 11.05
N VAL A 92 14.87 -8.27 11.06
CA VAL A 92 15.41 -7.43 12.12
C VAL A 92 14.31 -6.54 12.64
N TRP A 93 14.16 -6.55 13.96
CA TRP A 93 13.39 -5.58 14.72
C TRP A 93 14.34 -4.66 15.49
N VAL A 94 13.97 -3.38 15.56
CA VAL A 94 14.60 -2.38 16.41
C VAL A 94 13.48 -1.59 17.09
N GLY A 95 13.56 -1.47 18.42
CA GLY A 95 12.62 -0.72 19.24
C GLY A 95 13.16 -0.57 20.66
N ASN A 96 12.53 0.29 21.45
CA ASN A 96 12.81 0.37 22.88
C ASN A 96 12.03 -0.74 23.59
N PHE A 97 12.69 -1.52 24.44
CA PHE A 97 12.05 -2.63 25.17
C PHE A 97 10.91 -2.18 26.11
N ASP A 98 10.92 -0.92 26.51
CA ASP A 98 9.86 -0.29 27.33
C ASP A 98 8.70 0.27 26.49
N GLY A 99 8.74 0.12 25.16
CA GLY A 99 7.71 0.60 24.25
C GLY A 99 7.71 2.12 24.03
N THR A 100 8.72 2.85 24.50
CA THR A 100 8.79 4.29 24.27
C THR A 100 9.09 4.62 22.79
N PRO A 101 8.51 5.70 22.22
CA PRO A 101 8.78 6.09 20.83
C PRO A 101 10.26 6.39 20.55
N MET A 102 10.78 5.84 19.46
CA MET A 102 12.09 6.22 18.95
C MET A 102 12.01 7.54 18.17
N ARG A 103 13.06 8.34 18.20
CA ARG A 103 13.10 9.67 17.54
C ARG A 103 13.98 9.65 16.31
N GLY A 104 13.47 10.19 15.19
CA GLY A 104 14.26 10.38 13.96
C GLY A 104 14.65 9.08 13.23
N VAL A 105 13.95 7.98 13.51
CA VAL A 105 14.24 6.67 12.89
C VAL A 105 12.98 6.06 12.27
N SER A 106 13.19 5.29 11.20
CA SER A 106 12.17 4.50 10.52
C SER A 106 12.73 3.11 10.20
N GLY A 107 11.95 2.26 9.52
CA GLY A 107 12.38 0.91 9.17
C GLY A 107 13.67 0.90 8.36
N ILE A 108 13.85 1.89 7.46
CA ILE A 108 15.03 1.96 6.60
C ILE A 108 16.27 2.54 7.30
N THR A 109 16.10 3.42 8.29
CA THR A 109 17.23 4.05 9.02
C THR A 109 17.55 3.39 10.36
N GLY A 110 16.58 2.69 10.97
CA GLY A 110 16.74 1.95 12.22
C GLY A 110 17.09 0.47 12.00
N ALA A 111 16.14 -0.33 11.51
CA ALA A 111 16.34 -1.77 11.30
C ALA A 111 17.14 -2.09 10.02
N GLY A 112 17.01 -1.27 8.98
CA GLY A 112 17.68 -1.45 7.69
C GLY A 112 19.19 -1.66 7.76
N PRO A 113 19.97 -0.79 8.44
CA PRO A 113 21.42 -0.94 8.50
C PRO A 113 21.88 -2.21 9.22
N VAL A 114 21.14 -2.64 10.25
CA VAL A 114 21.41 -3.90 10.95
C VAL A 114 21.09 -5.08 10.04
N PHE A 115 19.94 -5.05 9.35
CA PHE A 115 19.58 -6.04 8.32
C PHE A 115 20.68 -6.18 7.25
N ALA A 116 21.19 -5.06 6.73
CA ALA A 116 22.23 -5.04 5.71
C ALA A 116 23.50 -5.78 6.15
N ARG A 117 23.96 -5.49 7.38
CA ARG A 117 25.15 -6.13 7.96
C ARG A 117 24.93 -7.62 8.20
N VAL A 118 23.79 -7.99 8.79
CA VAL A 118 23.47 -9.40 9.09
C VAL A 118 23.31 -10.20 7.80
N MET A 119 22.58 -9.70 6.81
CA MET A 119 22.40 -10.38 5.52
C MET A 119 23.73 -10.53 4.77
N SER A 120 24.58 -9.50 4.77
CA SER A 120 25.92 -9.58 4.16
C SER A 120 26.80 -10.62 4.83
N LEU A 121 26.75 -10.72 6.17
CA LEU A 121 27.46 -11.77 6.92
C LEU A 121 26.88 -13.16 6.64
N ALA A 122 25.55 -13.30 6.60
CA ALA A 122 24.86 -14.57 6.35
C ALA A 122 25.11 -15.13 4.94
N MET A 123 25.39 -14.24 3.98
CA MET A 123 25.73 -14.57 2.60
C MET A 123 27.24 -14.63 2.34
N ARG A 124 28.10 -14.45 3.35
CA ARG A 124 29.55 -14.50 3.16
C ARG A 124 29.98 -15.89 2.67
N GLY A 125 30.66 -15.94 1.52
CA GLY A 125 31.08 -17.19 0.88
C GLY A 125 29.93 -17.96 0.21
N VAL A 126 28.72 -17.40 0.16
CA VAL A 126 27.57 -17.98 -0.53
C VAL A 126 27.36 -17.25 -1.85
N ARG A 127 27.31 -17.99 -2.96
CA ARG A 127 26.92 -17.44 -4.25
C ARG A 127 25.41 -17.33 -4.31
N ALA A 128 24.89 -16.10 -4.41
CA ALA A 128 23.46 -15.87 -4.54
C ALA A 128 22.92 -16.45 -5.87
N ALA A 129 21.89 -17.28 -5.77
CA ALA A 129 21.10 -17.72 -6.92
C ALA A 129 20.14 -16.61 -7.36
N PRO A 130 19.71 -16.62 -8.64
CA PRO A 130 18.64 -15.73 -9.11
C PRO A 130 17.39 -15.88 -8.24
N LEU A 131 16.86 -14.78 -7.71
CA LEU A 131 15.67 -14.80 -6.84
C LEU A 131 14.40 -15.20 -7.60
N VAL A 132 14.23 -14.62 -8.79
CA VAL A 132 13.03 -14.70 -9.63
C VAL A 132 13.43 -15.17 -11.02
N ASP A 133 12.65 -16.08 -11.60
CA ASP A 133 12.71 -16.38 -13.02
C ASP A 133 11.58 -15.63 -13.75
N ARG A 134 11.92 -14.53 -14.42
CA ARG A 134 10.94 -13.72 -15.14
C ARG A 134 10.44 -14.37 -16.43
N SER A 135 11.01 -15.51 -16.88
CA SER A 135 10.57 -16.18 -18.11
C SER A 135 9.15 -16.74 -18.03
N HIS A 136 8.61 -16.91 -16.82
CA HIS A 136 7.25 -17.38 -16.57
C HIS A 136 6.20 -16.27 -16.58
N PHE A 137 6.62 -15.01 -16.66
CA PHE A 137 5.72 -13.86 -16.70
C PHE A 137 5.46 -13.40 -18.12
N GLU A 138 4.26 -12.89 -18.35
CA GLU A 138 3.98 -12.09 -19.54
C GLU A 138 4.41 -10.65 -19.28
N SER A 139 4.94 -9.98 -20.31
CA SER A 139 5.30 -8.56 -20.22
C SER A 139 4.28 -7.70 -20.96
N ALA A 140 3.95 -6.54 -20.40
CA ALA A 140 3.13 -5.54 -21.07
C ALA A 140 3.73 -4.14 -20.93
N ALA A 141 3.58 -3.33 -21.98
CA ALA A 141 3.84 -1.91 -21.92
C ALA A 141 2.59 -1.21 -21.40
N ILE A 142 2.71 -0.55 -20.25
CA ILE A 142 1.60 0.11 -19.57
C ILE A 142 1.80 1.61 -19.44
N CYS A 143 0.68 2.31 -19.32
CA CYS A 143 0.65 3.69 -18.87
C CYS A 143 0.99 3.74 -17.38
N ALA A 144 2.02 4.52 -17.01
CA ALA A 144 2.47 4.65 -15.62
C ALA A 144 1.41 5.28 -14.69
N LEU A 145 0.42 6.01 -15.25
CA LEU A 145 -0.64 6.65 -14.45
C LEU A 145 -1.90 5.79 -14.34
N SER A 146 -2.37 5.18 -15.44
CA SER A 146 -3.62 4.41 -15.42
C SER A 146 -3.43 2.92 -15.13
N GLY A 147 -2.23 2.37 -15.31
CA GLY A 147 -1.96 0.93 -15.22
C GLY A 147 -2.52 0.10 -16.39
N GLU A 148 -3.24 0.72 -17.32
CA GLU A 148 -3.74 0.09 -18.57
C GLU A 148 -2.62 0.02 -19.62
N ARG A 149 -2.86 -0.66 -20.75
CA ARG A 149 -1.88 -0.72 -21.84
C ARG A 149 -1.54 0.70 -22.32
N ALA A 150 -0.26 0.98 -22.54
CA ALA A 150 0.15 2.27 -23.04
C ALA A 150 -0.45 2.49 -24.45
N GLY A 151 -1.29 3.52 -24.58
CA GLY A 151 -1.88 3.94 -25.84
C GLY A 151 -1.01 4.98 -26.56
N PRO A 152 -1.39 5.39 -27.79
CA PRO A 152 -0.63 6.36 -28.59
C PRO A 152 -0.53 7.76 -27.96
N ASN A 153 -1.46 8.11 -27.07
CA ASN A 153 -1.48 9.41 -26.40
C ASN A 153 -0.67 9.42 -25.09
N CYS A 154 -0.19 8.26 -24.63
CA CYS A 154 0.59 8.21 -23.40
C CYS A 154 1.95 8.89 -23.61
N PRO A 155 2.40 9.78 -22.71
CA PRO A 155 3.68 10.48 -22.84
C PRO A 155 4.88 9.54 -22.69
N GLY A 156 4.67 8.36 -22.13
CA GLY A 156 5.66 7.31 -21.99
C GLY A 156 5.00 5.98 -21.65
N LEU A 157 5.82 4.92 -21.66
CA LEU A 157 5.43 3.58 -21.28
C LEU A 157 6.35 3.04 -20.19
N LEU A 158 5.79 2.24 -19.30
CA LEU A 158 6.51 1.41 -18.36
C LEU A 158 6.37 -0.05 -18.79
N LYS A 159 7.45 -0.82 -18.76
CA LYS A 159 7.39 -2.27 -19.01
C LYS A 159 7.20 -2.97 -17.67
N GLU A 160 6.06 -3.63 -17.52
CA GLU A 160 5.74 -4.41 -16.32
C GLU A 160 5.54 -5.88 -16.66
N VAL A 161 5.66 -6.71 -15.62
CA VAL A 161 5.47 -8.17 -15.69
C VAL A 161 4.18 -8.58 -14.97
N TYR A 162 3.51 -9.59 -15.52
CA TYR A 162 2.22 -10.08 -15.05
C TYR A 162 2.21 -11.60 -15.01
N LEU A 163 1.32 -12.16 -14.19
CA LEU A 163 0.97 -13.56 -14.31
C LEU A 163 0.30 -13.81 -15.67
N PRO A 164 0.50 -14.97 -16.31
CA PRO A 164 -0.12 -15.26 -17.59
C PRO A 164 -1.63 -15.00 -17.62
N GLY A 165 -2.09 -14.20 -18.58
CA GLY A 165 -3.49 -13.84 -18.77
C GLY A 165 -4.03 -12.75 -17.83
N THR A 166 -3.18 -12.10 -17.03
CA THR A 166 -3.58 -11.06 -16.05
C THR A 166 -3.14 -9.65 -16.44
N ALA A 167 -2.34 -9.49 -17.49
CA ALA A 167 -1.96 -8.20 -18.05
C ALA A 167 -3.20 -7.40 -18.51
N PRO A 168 -3.13 -6.07 -18.47
CA PRO A 168 -4.21 -5.22 -18.94
C PRO A 168 -4.54 -5.53 -20.41
N ARG A 169 -5.84 -5.53 -20.72
CA ARG A 169 -6.36 -5.85 -22.06
C ARG A 169 -6.81 -4.63 -22.85
N HIS A 170 -7.06 -3.52 -22.16
CA HIS A 170 -7.52 -2.28 -22.75
C HIS A 170 -6.39 -1.26 -22.78
N ASP A 171 -6.42 -0.42 -23.81
CA ASP A 171 -5.52 0.71 -23.95
C ASP A 171 -5.96 1.85 -23.03
N CYS A 172 -4.98 2.61 -22.55
CA CYS A 172 -5.16 3.74 -21.69
C CYS A 172 -6.15 4.75 -22.28
N THR A 173 -7.26 4.97 -21.59
CA THR A 173 -8.20 6.05 -21.94
C THR A 173 -7.98 7.34 -21.13
N MET A 174 -7.07 7.29 -20.14
CA MET A 174 -6.73 8.45 -19.31
C MET A 174 -6.00 9.54 -20.10
N HIS A 175 -5.16 9.19 -21.07
CA HIS A 175 -4.46 10.18 -21.89
C HIS A 175 -5.23 10.43 -23.19
N ARG A 176 -5.71 11.67 -23.37
CA ARG A 176 -6.46 12.07 -24.56
C ARG A 176 -5.54 12.62 -25.65
N SER A 177 -6.04 12.62 -26.88
CA SER A 177 -5.31 13.14 -28.04
C SER A 177 -5.11 14.65 -28.03
N ASP A 178 -5.93 15.39 -27.26
CA ASP A 178 -5.79 16.83 -27.04
C ASP A 178 -4.82 17.18 -25.90
N GLY A 179 -4.13 16.19 -25.34
CA GLY A 179 -3.17 16.35 -24.25
C GLY A 179 -3.80 16.47 -22.86
N ALA A 180 -5.14 16.45 -22.74
CA ALA A 180 -5.82 16.46 -21.46
C ALA A 180 -5.84 15.06 -20.81
N LEU A 181 -5.84 15.03 -19.47
CA LEU A 181 -6.02 13.79 -18.70
C LEU A 181 -7.49 13.57 -18.35
N ASP A 182 -8.06 12.41 -18.69
CA ASP A 182 -9.30 11.91 -18.11
C ASP A 182 -9.03 11.08 -16.86
N VAL A 183 -9.02 11.76 -15.71
CA VAL A 183 -8.82 11.14 -14.39
C VAL A 183 -10.14 10.62 -13.79
N GLY A 184 -11.25 10.75 -14.52
CA GLY A 184 -12.59 10.46 -14.03
C GLY A 184 -13.12 11.50 -13.03
N PRO A 185 -14.45 11.48 -12.76
CA PRO A 185 -15.10 12.51 -11.95
C PRO A 185 -14.66 12.50 -10.48
N ALA A 186 -14.26 11.34 -9.95
CA ALA A 186 -13.81 11.18 -8.56
C ALA A 186 -12.47 11.89 -8.26
N TYR A 187 -11.66 12.14 -9.28
CA TYR A 187 -10.31 12.73 -9.13
C TYR A 187 -10.18 14.08 -9.83
N LEU A 188 -11.21 14.52 -10.59
CA LEU A 188 -11.17 15.75 -11.37
C LEU A 188 -10.85 16.98 -10.52
N ALA A 189 -11.53 17.14 -9.38
CA ALA A 189 -11.30 18.29 -8.50
C ALA A 189 -9.89 18.32 -7.90
N TRP A 190 -9.34 17.14 -7.57
CA TRP A 190 -7.95 17.01 -7.15
C TRP A 190 -7.00 17.40 -8.28
N ALA A 191 -7.19 16.84 -9.47
CA ALA A 191 -6.33 17.13 -10.62
C ALA A 191 -6.33 18.62 -10.98
N GLN A 192 -7.49 19.29 -10.94
CA GLN A 192 -7.60 20.73 -11.15
C GLN A 192 -6.89 21.55 -10.05
N ALA A 193 -7.00 21.14 -8.78
CA ALA A 193 -6.32 21.79 -7.67
C ALA A 193 -4.79 21.68 -7.77
N GLU A 194 -4.28 20.57 -8.30
CA GLU A 194 -2.85 20.37 -8.62
C GLU A 194 -2.41 21.07 -9.92
N GLY A 195 -3.31 21.80 -10.60
CA GLY A 195 -3.01 22.50 -11.85
C GLY A 195 -2.85 21.57 -13.07
N LEU A 196 -3.32 20.32 -12.99
CA LEU A 196 -3.29 19.39 -14.11
C LEU A 196 -4.37 19.76 -15.15
N ALA A 197 -3.97 19.84 -16.42
CA ALA A 197 -4.88 19.93 -17.55
C ALA A 197 -5.72 18.64 -17.63
N SER A 198 -6.88 18.66 -16.98
CA SER A 198 -7.73 17.49 -16.79
C SER A 198 -9.17 17.78 -17.22
N ALA A 199 -9.80 16.76 -17.79
CA ALA A 199 -11.21 16.73 -18.14
C ALA A 199 -11.84 15.45 -17.59
N SER A 200 -13.16 15.36 -17.56
CA SER A 200 -13.87 14.10 -17.31
C SER A 200 -14.93 13.97 -18.37
N VAL A 201 -14.84 12.97 -19.26
CA VAL A 201 -15.84 12.76 -20.33
C VAL A 201 -17.08 12.04 -19.80
N SER A 202 -17.06 11.55 -18.55
CA SER A 202 -18.18 10.81 -17.95
C SER A 202 -19.31 11.74 -17.45
N ALA A 203 -19.95 12.47 -18.37
CA ALA A 203 -21.26 13.07 -18.14
C ALA A 203 -22.41 12.21 -18.70
N GLU A 204 -22.15 11.34 -19.68
CA GLU A 204 -23.19 10.53 -20.30
C GLU A 204 -23.04 9.03 -19.98
N GLY A 205 -23.94 8.52 -19.14
CA GLY A 205 -24.35 7.11 -19.17
C GLY A 205 -23.62 6.09 -18.27
N ARG A 206 -22.64 6.49 -17.43
CA ARG A 206 -22.07 5.57 -16.41
C ARG A 206 -22.61 5.87 -15.00
N PRO A 207 -23.00 4.86 -14.20
CA PRO A 207 -23.34 5.06 -12.79
C PRO A 207 -22.09 5.58 -12.05
N GLY A 208 -22.17 6.81 -11.51
CA GLY A 208 -21.02 7.48 -10.89
C GLY A 208 -20.81 8.94 -11.31
N SER A 209 -21.71 9.56 -12.09
CA SER A 209 -21.65 10.99 -12.45
C SER A 209 -22.31 11.93 -11.45
N ARG A 210 -22.89 11.41 -10.36
CA ARG A 210 -23.54 12.19 -9.30
C ARG A 210 -22.58 12.45 -8.16
N ALA A 211 -22.72 13.60 -7.51
CA ALA A 211 -21.97 13.89 -6.28
C ALA A 211 -22.20 12.78 -5.24
N GLY A 212 -21.16 12.46 -4.48
CA GLY A 212 -21.18 11.29 -3.62
C GLY A 212 -19.97 11.18 -2.72
N PHE A 213 -20.05 10.27 -1.74
CA PHE A 213 -18.90 9.94 -0.91
C PHE A 213 -18.06 8.86 -1.60
N ILE A 214 -16.77 9.15 -1.77
CA ILE A 214 -15.76 8.15 -2.14
C ILE A 214 -15.33 7.41 -0.88
N LEU A 215 -15.09 8.16 0.19
CA LEU A 215 -14.81 7.70 1.55
C LEU A 215 -15.47 8.66 2.55
N PRO A 216 -16.11 8.19 3.62
CA PRO A 216 -16.53 6.81 3.81
C PRO A 216 -17.66 6.45 2.85
N ALA A 217 -17.57 5.29 2.20
CA ALA A 217 -18.69 4.72 1.46
C ALA A 217 -19.77 4.23 2.44
N ASP A 218 -21.01 4.11 1.95
CA ASP A 218 -22.12 3.66 2.78
C ASP A 218 -21.88 2.21 3.24
N GLY A 219 -21.92 1.98 4.56
CA GLY A 219 -21.62 0.71 5.21
C GLY A 219 -20.14 0.48 5.56
N ASP A 220 -19.24 1.42 5.27
CA ASP A 220 -17.82 1.27 5.66
C ASP A 220 -17.67 1.13 7.18
N GLU A 221 -16.72 0.29 7.61
CA GLU A 221 -16.31 0.17 9.00
C GLU A 221 -14.86 0.64 9.18
N PHE A 222 -14.66 1.55 10.14
CA PHE A 222 -13.35 2.04 10.55
C PHE A 222 -13.01 1.50 11.93
N LEU A 223 -11.84 0.90 12.07
CA LEU A 223 -11.33 0.42 13.35
C LEU A 223 -10.44 1.47 14.01
N VAL A 224 -10.76 1.79 15.26
CA VAL A 224 -9.96 2.61 16.16
C VAL A 224 -9.03 1.68 16.93
N GLU A 225 -7.74 1.99 16.90
CA GLU A 225 -6.75 1.25 17.66
C GLU A 225 -6.85 1.68 19.13
N PRO A 226 -7.21 0.78 20.08
CA PRO A 226 -7.40 1.15 21.49
C PRO A 226 -6.14 1.74 22.14
N GLN A 227 -4.97 1.47 21.56
CA GLN A 227 -3.66 1.89 22.08
C GLN A 227 -3.24 3.28 21.59
N LEU A 228 -3.92 3.85 20.59
CA LEU A 228 -3.61 5.18 20.07
C LEU A 228 -4.52 6.25 20.69
N PRO A 229 -3.99 7.44 21.06
CA PRO A 229 -4.81 8.53 21.57
C PRO A 229 -5.96 8.87 20.61
N GLU A 230 -7.16 9.12 21.12
CA GLU A 230 -8.36 9.44 20.31
C GLU A 230 -8.10 10.60 19.33
N GLY A 231 -7.39 11.65 19.78
CA GLY A 231 -7.03 12.80 18.94
C GLY A 231 -6.03 12.50 17.82
N ALA A 232 -5.38 11.33 17.83
CA ALA A 232 -4.45 10.90 16.78
C ALA A 232 -5.14 10.06 15.68
N GLN A 233 -6.43 9.74 15.85
CA GLN A 233 -7.17 8.86 14.96
C GLN A 233 -8.32 9.61 14.28
N ALA A 234 -8.41 9.47 12.95
CA ALA A 234 -9.39 10.20 12.16
C ALA A 234 -9.90 9.39 10.97
N VAL A 235 -11.19 9.56 10.68
CA VAL A 235 -11.86 9.01 9.50
C VAL A 235 -11.59 9.97 8.33
N PRO A 236 -10.95 9.50 7.25
CA PRO A 236 -10.78 10.30 6.05
C PRO A 236 -12.12 10.48 5.34
N VAL A 237 -12.40 11.71 4.93
CA VAL A 237 -13.55 12.03 4.08
C VAL A 237 -13.03 12.51 2.73
N ARG A 238 -13.54 11.90 1.66
CA ARG A 238 -13.27 12.25 0.27
C ARG A 238 -14.58 12.19 -0.48
N VAL A 239 -14.91 13.25 -1.20
CA VAL A 239 -16.17 13.31 -1.94
C VAL A 239 -15.92 13.54 -3.42
N MET A 240 -16.80 12.95 -4.22
CA MET A 240 -16.95 13.28 -5.62
C MET A 240 -17.82 14.53 -5.71
N ALA A 241 -17.25 15.60 -6.21
CA ALA A 241 -17.94 16.88 -6.35
C ALA A 241 -18.70 16.96 -7.69
N PRO A 242 -19.81 17.71 -7.75
CA PRO A 242 -20.39 18.13 -9.02
C PRO A 242 -19.36 18.89 -9.88
N PRO A 243 -19.44 18.82 -11.21
CA PRO A 243 -18.60 19.62 -12.11
C PRO A 243 -18.69 21.12 -11.77
N GLY A 244 -17.54 21.79 -11.69
CA GLY A 244 -17.46 23.24 -11.44
C GLY A 244 -17.74 23.68 -10.00
N ALA A 245 -17.96 22.75 -9.06
CA ALA A 245 -18.08 23.09 -7.65
C ALA A 245 -16.79 23.79 -7.15
N LYS A 246 -16.96 24.90 -6.43
CA LYS A 246 -15.86 25.65 -5.80
C LYS A 246 -15.80 25.49 -4.29
N MET A 247 -16.92 25.08 -3.70
CA MET A 247 -17.09 24.86 -2.28
C MET A 247 -18.25 23.88 -2.08
N LEU A 248 -18.09 22.95 -1.15
CA LEU A 248 -19.14 22.07 -0.64
C LEU A 248 -19.23 22.21 0.88
N GLU A 249 -20.29 21.71 1.47
CA GLU A 249 -20.46 21.70 2.93
C GLU A 249 -20.73 20.26 3.38
N LEU A 250 -19.95 19.79 4.35
CA LEU A 250 -20.25 18.55 5.06
C LEU A 250 -21.06 18.88 6.31
N ARG A 251 -22.15 18.15 6.51
CA ARG A 251 -22.93 18.19 7.74
C ARG A 251 -22.86 16.85 8.45
N THR A 252 -22.52 16.92 9.73
CA THR A 252 -22.50 15.78 10.64
C THR A 252 -23.82 15.70 11.41
N GLU A 253 -24.11 14.52 11.97
CA GLU A 253 -25.30 14.28 12.79
C GLU A 253 -25.42 15.15 14.05
N ASP A 254 -24.30 15.63 14.60
CA ASP A 254 -24.25 16.57 15.73
C ASP A 254 -24.44 18.04 15.30
N GLY A 255 -24.75 18.27 14.02
CA GLY A 255 -25.10 19.59 13.47
C GLY A 255 -23.88 20.45 13.09
N ARG A 256 -22.65 19.92 13.18
CA ARG A 256 -21.46 20.66 12.72
C ARG A 256 -21.50 20.80 11.20
N ARG A 257 -21.07 21.97 10.73
CA ARG A 257 -20.92 22.30 9.31
C ARG A 257 -19.45 22.53 9.02
N ILE A 258 -18.95 21.88 8.00
CA ILE A 258 -17.53 21.92 7.63
C ILE A 258 -17.47 22.32 6.16
N GLU A 259 -16.88 23.49 5.90
CA GLU A 259 -16.57 23.92 4.54
C GLU A 259 -15.54 22.97 3.92
N LEU A 260 -15.79 22.61 2.67
CA LEU A 260 -15.02 21.64 1.95
C LEU A 260 -14.66 22.21 0.57
N PRO A 261 -13.54 22.93 0.44
CA PRO A 261 -13.04 23.39 -0.86
C PRO A 261 -12.37 22.24 -1.64
N PRO A 262 -12.11 22.41 -2.96
CA PRO A 262 -11.23 21.51 -3.72
C PRO A 262 -9.90 21.27 -2.96
N PRO A 263 -9.41 20.02 -2.88
CA PRO A 263 -9.81 18.83 -3.65
C PRO A 263 -10.95 18.01 -3.03
N PHE A 264 -11.74 18.63 -2.16
CA PHE A 264 -12.90 18.05 -1.47
C PHE A 264 -12.58 16.89 -0.55
N VAL A 265 -11.53 17.08 0.25
CA VAL A 265 -11.06 16.11 1.25
C VAL A 265 -10.98 16.75 2.63
N THR A 266 -11.30 15.99 3.66
CA THR A 266 -11.08 16.40 5.06
C THR A 266 -10.87 15.17 5.95
N ARG A 267 -10.68 15.38 7.25
CA ARG A 267 -10.59 14.31 8.24
C ARG A 267 -11.49 14.63 9.41
N LEU A 268 -12.28 13.66 9.85
CA LEU A 268 -13.15 13.77 11.01
C LEU A 268 -12.58 12.95 12.17
N PRO A 269 -12.74 13.37 13.43
CA PRO A 269 -12.36 12.55 14.57
C PRO A 269 -13.00 11.16 14.51
N ALA A 270 -12.22 10.10 14.78
CA ALA A 270 -12.71 8.72 14.75
C ALA A 270 -13.47 8.35 16.03
N VAL A 271 -14.61 9.00 16.25
CA VAL A 271 -15.44 8.77 17.44
C VAL A 271 -16.29 7.52 17.24
N ALA A 272 -16.19 6.54 18.14
CA ALA A 272 -16.89 5.26 18.07
C ALA A 272 -18.41 5.41 17.93
N GLY A 273 -19.05 4.48 17.22
CA GLY A 273 -20.49 4.45 16.97
C GLY A 273 -20.87 4.47 15.49
N GLU A 274 -22.17 4.37 15.25
CA GLU A 274 -22.77 4.64 13.92
C GLU A 274 -22.68 6.13 13.63
N ARG A 275 -22.28 6.48 12.42
CA ARG A 275 -22.05 7.85 11.96
C ARG A 275 -22.81 8.12 10.68
N ARG A 276 -23.33 9.33 10.54
CA ARG A 276 -24.00 9.83 9.35
C ARG A 276 -23.38 11.14 8.90
N LEU A 277 -23.07 11.20 7.60
CA LEU A 277 -22.61 12.43 6.93
C LEU A 277 -23.52 12.77 5.78
N GLU A 278 -23.75 14.06 5.61
CA GLU A 278 -24.44 14.62 4.47
C GLU A 278 -23.52 15.58 3.73
N LEU A 279 -23.54 15.50 2.41
CA LEU A 279 -22.83 16.41 1.51
C LEU A 279 -23.83 17.42 0.95
N TRP A 280 -23.51 18.69 1.01
CA TRP A 280 -24.39 19.78 0.59
C TRP A 280 -23.69 20.72 -0.39
N ALA A 281 -24.47 21.26 -1.33
CA ALA A 281 -24.10 22.50 -2.00
C ALA A 281 -24.28 23.67 -1.01
N PRO A 282 -23.42 24.70 -1.02
CA PRO A 282 -23.61 25.88 -0.17
C PRO A 282 -24.99 26.50 -0.39
N GLY A 283 -25.77 26.64 0.69
CA GLY A 283 -27.14 27.18 0.63
C GLY A 283 -28.20 26.27 -0.02
N GLY A 284 -27.86 25.02 -0.35
CA GLY A 284 -28.80 24.06 -0.92
C GLY A 284 -29.94 23.67 0.03
N SER A 285 -31.11 23.33 -0.52
CA SER A 285 -32.30 22.91 0.22
C SER A 285 -32.34 21.41 0.54
N GLU A 286 -31.53 20.60 -0.14
CA GLU A 286 -31.43 19.15 0.05
C GLU A 286 -29.98 18.66 -0.04
N PRO A 287 -29.62 17.55 0.62
CA PRO A 287 -28.28 16.99 0.54
C PRO A 287 -28.02 16.40 -0.86
N LEU A 288 -26.84 16.69 -1.42
CA LEU A 288 -26.34 16.10 -2.66
C LEU A 288 -26.09 14.60 -2.51
N ALA A 289 -25.63 14.18 -1.33
CA ALA A 289 -25.39 12.78 -0.99
C ALA A 289 -25.44 12.57 0.51
N VAL A 290 -25.70 11.33 0.94
CA VAL A 290 -25.67 10.91 2.33
C VAL A 290 -24.91 9.60 2.41
N THR A 291 -24.07 9.44 3.43
CA THR A 291 -23.40 8.17 3.75
C THR A 291 -23.57 7.85 5.23
N ARG A 292 -23.69 6.56 5.54
CA ARG A 292 -23.64 6.03 6.90
C ARG A 292 -22.47 5.07 7.01
N TYR A 293 -21.70 5.18 8.08
CA TYR A 293 -20.54 4.33 8.31
C TYR A 293 -20.39 4.09 9.81
N ARG A 294 -19.60 3.10 10.18
CA ARG A 294 -19.39 2.74 11.57
C ARG A 294 -17.94 2.94 11.97
N VAL A 295 -17.74 3.44 13.18
CA VAL A 295 -16.43 3.47 13.83
C VAL A 295 -16.48 2.51 15.02
N ARG A 296 -15.59 1.52 15.06
CA ARG A 296 -15.48 0.52 16.12
C ARG A 296 -14.17 0.61 16.84
#